data_AF-A0AB37HCF0-F1
#
_entry.id   AF-A0AB37HCF0-F1
#
_cell.length_a   1.000
_cell.length_b   1.000
_cell.length_c   1.000
_cell.angle_alpha   90.00
_cell.angle_beta   90.00
_cell.angle_gamma   90.00
#
_symmetry.space_group_name_H-M   'P 1'
#
loop_
_entity.id
_entity.type
_entity.pdbx_description
1 polymer ?
#
loop_
_entity_poly.entity_id
_entity_poly.type
_entity_poly.pdbx_seq_one_letter_code
_entity_poly.pdbx_strand_id
1 'polypeptide(L)'
;MGVKTELYVGKRIIELKPKDKKIIQTRGLNYETVEQRLREGWSFKNAISLTNKYVTKKGDIYWCKVFPEETLYIPLKVMKEIQIQKYQLEKNYSLGKDIEEILNDDFEYIIEANDRTHYDLALEDIERKKKAAKLEKERHKRLKPHLYNGTPQAVKPTANMLNLEYTALSMFMTEEEKREKRIEIFKAREEERQCR
;
A
#
# COMPACT_ATOMS: atom_id res chain seq x y z
N MET A 1 -7.73 -8.80 33.38
CA MET A 1 -7.58 -9.98 32.50
C MET A 1 -6.88 -11.07 33.28
N GLY A 2 -7.52 -12.22 33.49
CA GLY A 2 -6.94 -13.32 34.27
C GLY A 2 -5.63 -13.81 33.63
N VAL A 3 -4.57 -13.93 34.42
CA VAL A 3 -3.28 -14.41 33.93
C VAL A 3 -3.40 -15.92 33.72
N LYS A 4 -3.59 -16.35 32.47
CA LYS A 4 -3.61 -17.77 32.10
C LYS A 4 -2.34 -18.44 32.66
N THR A 5 -2.52 -19.42 33.53
CA THR A 5 -1.45 -20.15 34.25
C THR A 5 -1.03 -21.42 33.54
N GLU A 6 -1.86 -21.91 32.63
CA GLU A 6 -1.76 -23.21 32.00
C GLU A 6 -1.87 -23.07 30.48
N LEU A 7 -1.09 -23.89 29.77
CA LEU A 7 -1.22 -24.12 28.34
C LEU A 7 -1.90 -25.46 28.11
N TYR A 8 -2.90 -25.47 27.24
CA TYR A 8 -3.62 -26.67 26.86
C TYR A 8 -3.14 -27.16 25.50
N VAL A 9 -2.51 -28.34 25.47
CA VAL A 9 -1.99 -28.98 24.26
C VAL A 9 -2.74 -30.31 24.08
N GLY A 10 -3.93 -30.24 23.47
CA GLY A 10 -4.82 -31.39 23.36
C GLY A 10 -5.25 -31.88 24.74
N LYS A 11 -4.83 -33.10 25.12
CA LYS A 11 -5.11 -33.69 26.46
C LYS A 11 -4.04 -33.38 27.51
N ARG A 12 -2.96 -32.69 27.14
CA ARG A 12 -1.85 -32.36 28.06
C ARG A 12 -2.00 -30.94 28.56
N ILE A 13 -1.82 -30.76 29.88
CA ILE A 13 -1.78 -29.45 30.54
C ILE A 13 -0.32 -29.18 30.91
N ILE A 14 0.19 -28.01 30.52
CA ILE A 14 1.53 -27.57 30.86
C ILE A 14 1.41 -26.33 31.74
N GLU A 15 1.88 -26.44 32.98
CA GLU A 15 1.94 -25.31 33.90
C GLU A 15 3.06 -24.34 33.50
N LEU A 16 2.72 -23.05 33.39
CA LEU A 16 3.67 -22.00 33.05
C LEU A 16 4.33 -21.44 34.31
N LYS A 17 5.66 -21.50 34.36
CA LYS A 17 6.42 -20.80 35.40
C LYS A 17 6.34 -19.29 35.19
N PRO A 18 6.50 -18.47 36.24
CA PRO A 18 6.49 -17.00 36.12
C PRO A 18 7.51 -16.47 35.10
N LYS A 19 8.67 -17.13 34.98
CA LYS A 19 9.71 -16.80 33.98
C LYS A 19 9.21 -16.97 32.54
N ASP A 20 8.49 -18.06 32.27
CA ASP A 20 7.98 -18.37 30.93
C ASP A 20 6.90 -17.37 30.51
N LYS A 21 6.02 -16.98 31.45
CA LYS A 21 5.02 -15.92 31.23
C LYS A 21 5.67 -14.60 30.83
N LYS A 22 6.74 -14.21 31.52
CA LYS A 22 7.49 -13.00 31.19
C LYS A 22 8.11 -13.07 29.79
N ILE A 23 8.64 -14.22 29.39
CA ILE A 23 9.17 -14.43 28.04
C ILE A 23 8.07 -14.31 26.98
N ILE A 24 6.93 -14.95 27.18
CA ILE A 24 5.78 -14.88 26.26
C ILE A 24 5.31 -13.42 26.09
N GLN A 25 5.16 -12.70 27.20
CA GLN A 25 4.75 -11.28 27.19
C GLN A 25 5.77 -10.39 26.49
N THR A 26 7.05 -10.50 26.83
CA THR A 26 8.13 -9.69 26.22
C THR A 26 8.28 -9.95 24.73
N ARG A 27 7.92 -11.15 24.25
CA ARG A 27 7.93 -11.50 22.83
C ARG A 27 6.62 -11.15 22.11
N GLY A 28 5.62 -10.62 22.81
CA GLY A 28 4.31 -10.27 22.25
C GLY A 28 3.56 -11.49 21.71
N LEU A 29 3.78 -12.68 22.31
CA LEU A 29 3.12 -13.91 21.89
C LEU A 29 1.77 -14.07 22.61
N ASN A 30 0.76 -14.57 21.89
CA ASN A 30 -0.48 -15.04 22.48
C ASN A 30 -0.31 -16.48 22.97
N TYR A 31 -0.94 -16.84 24.09
CA TYR A 31 -0.93 -18.20 24.65
C TYR A 31 -1.47 -19.23 23.65
N GLU A 32 -2.49 -18.90 22.87
CA GLU A 32 -3.04 -19.78 21.82
C GLU A 32 -2.01 -20.12 20.76
N THR A 33 -1.18 -19.14 20.37
CA THR A 33 -0.07 -19.36 19.42
C THR A 33 0.97 -20.31 20.00
N VAL A 34 1.26 -20.21 21.30
CA VAL A 34 2.19 -21.12 21.98
C VAL A 34 1.59 -22.54 22.06
N GLU A 35 0.30 -22.68 22.40
CA GLU A 35 -0.42 -23.96 22.41
C GLU A 35 -0.44 -24.61 21.02
N GLN A 36 -0.65 -23.82 19.97
CA GLN A 36 -0.60 -24.29 18.60
C GLN A 36 0.79 -24.77 18.21
N ARG A 37 1.85 -24.01 18.50
CA ARG A 37 3.25 -24.42 18.24
C ARG A 37 3.59 -25.75 18.92
N LEU A 38 3.16 -25.92 20.16
CA LEU A 38 3.35 -27.17 20.89
C LEU A 38 2.59 -28.34 20.25
N ARG A 39 1.38 -28.10 19.72
CA ARG A 39 0.63 -29.10 18.94
C ARG A 39 1.33 -29.46 17.63
N GLU A 40 1.96 -28.48 16.99
CA GLU A 40 2.77 -28.64 15.78
C GLU A 40 4.13 -29.31 16.03
N GLY A 41 4.42 -29.72 17.28
CA GLY A 41 5.62 -30.48 17.64
C GLY A 41 6.82 -29.63 18.03
N TRP A 42 6.65 -28.32 18.28
CA TRP A 42 7.75 -27.47 18.71
C TRP A 42 8.23 -27.86 20.09
N SER A 43 9.54 -27.75 20.31
CA SER A 43 10.06 -27.77 21.67
C SER A 43 9.51 -26.57 22.45
N PHE A 44 9.23 -26.76 23.74
CA PHE A 44 8.73 -25.68 24.61
C PHE A 44 9.61 -24.43 24.55
N LYS A 45 10.94 -24.62 24.55
CA LYS A 45 11.91 -23.54 24.40
C LYS A 45 11.70 -22.75 23.10
N ASN A 46 11.53 -23.42 21.96
CA ASN A 46 11.30 -22.74 20.68
C ASN A 46 9.92 -22.06 20.65
N ALA A 47 8.90 -22.72 21.21
CA ALA A 47 7.53 -22.22 21.21
C ALA A 47 7.38 -20.85 21.89
N ILE A 48 8.12 -20.62 22.98
CA ILE A 48 8.09 -19.35 23.73
C ILE A 48 9.16 -18.34 23.31
N SER A 49 10.31 -18.80 22.79
CA SER A 49 11.45 -17.89 22.51
C SER A 49 11.38 -17.21 21.15
N LEU A 50 10.76 -17.86 20.15
CA LEU A 50 10.64 -17.34 18.80
C LEU A 50 9.43 -16.40 18.69
N THR A 51 9.58 -15.28 17.97
CA THR A 51 8.50 -14.31 17.77
C THR A 51 7.39 -14.87 16.87
N ASN A 52 6.26 -14.17 16.75
CA ASN A 52 5.14 -14.52 15.87
C ASN A 52 5.50 -14.63 14.36
N LYS A 53 6.69 -14.17 13.96
CA LYS A 53 7.22 -14.31 12.60
C LYS A 53 7.70 -15.73 12.27
N TYR A 54 7.65 -16.66 13.21
CA TYR A 54 8.04 -18.04 12.95
C TYR A 54 6.81 -18.95 12.92
N VAL A 55 6.79 -19.82 11.90
CA VAL A 55 5.68 -20.73 11.57
C VAL A 55 6.20 -22.13 11.27
N THR A 56 5.33 -23.13 11.40
CA THR A 56 5.64 -24.50 10.98
C THR A 56 5.29 -24.67 9.53
N LYS A 57 6.21 -25.24 8.75
CA LYS A 57 5.97 -25.58 7.36
C LYS A 57 6.74 -26.84 7.00
N LYS A 58 6.10 -27.77 6.28
CA LYS A 58 6.68 -29.08 5.94
C LYS A 58 7.30 -29.83 7.15
N GLY A 59 6.75 -29.63 8.35
CA GLY A 59 7.23 -30.25 9.59
C GLY A 59 8.45 -29.56 10.26
N ASP A 60 8.99 -28.50 9.66
CA ASP A 60 10.11 -27.73 10.18
C ASP A 60 9.71 -26.29 10.55
N ILE A 61 10.56 -25.61 11.32
CA ILE A 61 10.32 -24.22 11.75
C ILE A 61 10.95 -23.26 10.75
N TYR A 62 10.14 -22.34 10.22
CA TYR A 62 10.56 -21.31 9.26
C TYR A 62 10.33 -19.92 9.84
N TRP A 63 11.23 -18.99 9.54
CA TRP A 63 10.97 -17.57 9.61
C TRP A 63 10.14 -17.16 8.39
N CYS A 64 9.01 -16.51 8.63
CA CYS A 64 8.07 -16.05 7.63
C CYS A 64 8.10 -14.52 7.55
N LYS A 65 8.14 -14.03 6.32
CA LYS A 65 7.98 -12.62 5.99
C LYS A 65 7.00 -12.48 4.83
N VAL A 66 5.88 -11.85 5.14
CA VAL A 66 4.84 -11.51 4.18
C VAL A 66 5.23 -10.21 3.48
N PHE A 67 5.24 -10.24 2.16
CA PHE A 67 5.28 -9.09 1.26
C PHE A 67 3.91 -8.90 0.59
N PRO A 68 3.66 -7.83 -0.18
CA PRO A 68 2.41 -7.68 -0.92
C PRO A 68 2.12 -8.88 -1.84
N GLU A 69 3.01 -9.24 -2.77
CA GLU A 69 2.67 -10.23 -3.81
C GLU A 69 3.03 -11.66 -3.40
N GLU A 70 3.92 -11.83 -2.43
CA GLU A 70 4.45 -13.13 -2.06
C GLU A 70 4.82 -13.21 -0.56
N THR A 71 5.01 -14.43 -0.08
CA THR A 71 5.48 -14.72 1.27
C THR A 71 6.75 -15.55 1.19
N LEU A 72 7.79 -15.03 1.85
CA LEU A 72 9.09 -15.67 1.98
C LEU A 72 9.15 -16.49 3.27
N TYR A 73 9.63 -17.72 3.14
CA TYR A 73 9.89 -18.64 4.23
C TYR A 73 11.36 -19.08 4.21
N ILE A 74 12.08 -18.81 5.29
CA ILE A 74 13.48 -19.24 5.46
C ILE A 74 13.58 -20.21 6.64
N PRO A 75 14.15 -21.42 6.49
CA PRO A 75 14.32 -22.37 7.58
C PRO A 75 15.07 -21.75 8.78
N LEU A 76 14.69 -22.13 10.01
CA LEU A 76 15.34 -21.63 11.23
C LEU A 76 16.85 -21.95 11.28
N LYS A 77 17.28 -23.06 10.67
CA LYS A 77 18.70 -23.46 10.59
C LYS A 77 19.49 -22.43 9.79
N VAL A 78 19.00 -22.14 8.60
CA VAL A 78 19.53 -21.17 7.65
C VAL A 78 19.51 -19.74 8.22
N MET A 79 18.43 -19.34 8.89
CA MET A 79 18.34 -18.02 9.54
C MET A 79 19.36 -17.78 10.66
N LYS A 80 19.95 -18.83 11.24
CA LYS A 80 21.03 -18.68 12.23
C LYS A 80 22.39 -18.42 11.56
N GLU A 81 22.56 -18.89 10.33
CA GLU A 81 23.79 -18.78 9.56
C GLU A 81 23.83 -17.46 8.79
N ILE A 82 22.69 -17.01 8.29
CA ILE A 82 22.61 -15.79 7.49
C ILE A 82 22.51 -14.52 8.36
N GLN A 83 23.36 -13.54 8.07
CA GLN A 83 23.27 -12.18 8.58
C GLN A 83 22.51 -11.22 7.65
N ILE A 84 21.33 -11.61 7.16
CA ILE A 84 20.48 -10.67 6.40
C ILE A 84 19.90 -9.64 7.37
N GLN A 85 20.23 -8.37 7.14
CA GLN A 85 19.56 -7.28 7.83
C GLN A 85 18.13 -7.15 7.28
N LYS A 86 17.13 -7.41 8.12
CA LYS A 86 15.69 -7.34 7.77
C LYS A 86 15.31 -6.05 7.05
N TYR A 87 15.96 -4.93 7.41
CA TYR A 87 15.74 -3.63 6.78
C TYR A 87 16.18 -3.59 5.31
N GLN A 88 17.29 -4.25 4.96
CA GLN A 88 17.76 -4.31 3.58
C GLN A 88 16.80 -5.13 2.71
N LEU A 89 16.25 -6.22 3.25
CA LEU A 89 15.25 -7.05 2.58
C LEU A 89 14.00 -6.23 2.22
N GLU A 90 13.44 -5.49 3.18
CA GLU A 90 12.25 -4.64 2.95
C GLU A 90 12.51 -3.49 1.97
N LYS A 91 13.68 -2.83 2.10
CA LYS A 91 14.06 -1.72 1.23
C LYS A 91 14.24 -2.17 -0.22
N ASN A 92 14.97 -3.27 -0.43
CA ASN A 92 15.24 -3.77 -1.77
C ASN A 92 13.97 -4.28 -2.45
N TYR A 93 13.09 -4.97 -1.72
CA TYR A 93 11.79 -5.40 -2.24
C TYR A 93 10.94 -4.19 -2.65
N SER A 94 10.91 -3.14 -1.83
CA SER A 94 10.16 -1.90 -2.14
C SER A 94 10.71 -1.15 -3.37
N LEU A 95 11.96 -1.41 -3.76
CA LEU A 95 12.56 -0.88 -4.98
C LEU A 95 12.23 -1.73 -6.22
N GLY A 96 11.45 -2.80 -6.06
CA GLY A 96 11.05 -3.70 -7.14
C GLY A 96 12.10 -4.74 -7.50
N LYS A 97 13.05 -5.04 -6.60
CA LYS A 97 13.97 -6.16 -6.78
C LYS A 97 13.31 -7.47 -6.37
N ASP A 98 13.56 -8.52 -7.15
CA ASP A 98 13.07 -9.85 -6.85
C ASP A 98 13.72 -10.42 -5.59
N ILE A 99 12.96 -11.21 -4.83
CA ILE A 99 13.47 -11.82 -3.59
C ILE A 99 14.69 -12.69 -3.84
N GLU A 100 14.74 -13.38 -4.98
CA GLU A 100 15.87 -14.22 -5.40
C GLU A 100 17.16 -13.38 -5.56
N GLU A 101 17.06 -12.21 -6.21
CA GLU A 101 18.19 -11.27 -6.37
C GLU A 101 18.66 -10.71 -5.02
N ILE A 102 17.75 -10.54 -4.06
CA ILE A 102 18.07 -10.00 -2.74
C ILE A 102 18.75 -11.03 -1.86
N LEU A 103 18.30 -12.29 -1.94
CA LEU A 103 18.74 -13.35 -1.05
C LEU A 103 20.07 -13.96 -1.49
N ASN A 104 20.41 -13.94 -2.78
CA ASN A 104 21.50 -14.74 -3.37
C ASN A 104 21.25 -16.25 -3.18
N ASP A 105 21.52 -17.07 -4.21
CA ASP A 105 21.13 -18.49 -4.28
C ASP A 105 21.87 -19.45 -3.31
N ASP A 106 22.62 -18.94 -2.34
CA ASP A 106 23.52 -19.74 -1.51
C ASP A 106 22.79 -20.52 -0.39
N PHE A 107 21.48 -20.38 -0.25
CA PHE A 107 20.73 -21.04 0.82
C PHE A 107 19.30 -21.44 0.45
N GLU A 108 18.78 -22.39 1.21
CA GLU A 108 17.42 -22.90 1.05
C GLU A 108 16.38 -21.89 1.55
N TYR A 109 15.45 -21.51 0.68
CA TYR A 109 14.27 -20.72 1.01
C TYR A 109 13.06 -21.20 0.18
N ILE A 110 11.86 -20.81 0.61
CA ILE A 110 10.61 -21.09 -0.12
C ILE A 110 9.90 -19.76 -0.32
N ILE A 111 9.48 -19.51 -1.56
CA ILE A 111 8.61 -18.39 -1.91
C ILE A 111 7.25 -18.97 -2.29
N GLU A 112 6.18 -18.38 -1.75
CA GLU A 112 4.82 -18.66 -2.20
C GLU A 112 4.14 -17.35 -2.59
N ALA A 113 3.53 -17.32 -3.77
CA ALA A 113 2.67 -16.22 -4.16
C ALA A 113 1.52 -16.10 -3.17
N ASN A 114 1.23 -14.87 -2.73
CA ASN A 114 0.06 -14.62 -1.92
C ASN A 114 -1.18 -14.74 -2.79
N ASP A 115 -2.26 -15.26 -2.20
CA ASP A 115 -3.57 -15.07 -2.78
C ASP A 115 -3.89 -13.58 -2.93
N ARG A 116 -4.79 -13.27 -3.86
CA ARG A 116 -5.24 -11.91 -4.23
C ARG A 116 -5.28 -10.98 -3.02
N THR A 117 -4.36 -10.02 -2.97
CA THR A 117 -4.20 -9.17 -1.79
C THR A 117 -5.19 -8.02 -1.78
N HIS A 118 -5.39 -7.41 -0.61
CA HIS A 118 -6.16 -6.18 -0.49
C HIS A 118 -5.60 -5.03 -1.36
N TYR A 119 -4.30 -5.04 -1.65
CA TYR A 119 -3.67 -4.10 -2.57
C TYR A 119 -4.10 -4.33 -4.01
N ASP A 120 -4.13 -5.59 -4.46
CA ASP A 120 -4.60 -5.95 -5.81
C ASP A 120 -6.06 -5.54 -6.02
N LEU A 121 -6.90 -5.80 -5.03
CA LEU A 121 -8.31 -5.39 -5.05
C LEU A 121 -8.46 -3.86 -5.11
N ALA A 122 -7.63 -3.10 -4.38
CA ALA A 122 -7.65 -1.65 -4.42
C ALA A 122 -7.17 -1.09 -5.78
N LEU A 123 -6.15 -1.71 -6.39
CA LEU A 123 -5.67 -1.36 -7.73
C LEU A 123 -6.74 -1.62 -8.79
N GLU A 124 -7.38 -2.79 -8.75
CA GLU A 124 -8.49 -3.13 -9.64
C GLU A 124 -9.66 -2.14 -9.53
N ASP A 125 -10.00 -1.70 -8.32
CA ASP A 125 -11.06 -0.70 -8.10
C ASP A 125 -10.67 0.68 -8.66
N ILE A 126 -9.40 1.08 -8.54
CA ILE A 126 -8.88 2.32 -9.15
C ILE A 126 -8.98 2.22 -10.68
N GLU A 127 -8.59 1.10 -11.27
CA GLU A 127 -8.70 0.88 -12.71
C GLU A 127 -10.15 0.87 -13.20
N ARG A 128 -11.05 0.24 -12.45
CA ARG A 128 -12.49 0.22 -12.74
C ARG A 128 -13.06 1.63 -12.75
N LYS A 129 -12.72 2.46 -11.76
CA LYS A 129 -13.12 3.88 -11.71
C LYS A 129 -12.57 4.68 -12.89
N LYS A 130 -11.29 4.48 -13.25
CA LYS A 130 -10.69 5.13 -14.43
C LYS A 130 -11.39 4.74 -15.73
N LYS A 131 -11.72 3.45 -15.92
CA LYS A 131 -12.46 2.95 -17.09
C LYS A 131 -13.87 3.54 -17.16
N ALA A 132 -14.59 3.57 -16.03
CA ALA A 132 -15.91 4.18 -15.95
C ALA A 132 -15.87 5.68 -16.31
N ALA A 133 -14.90 6.43 -15.78
CA ALA A 133 -14.73 7.84 -16.07
C ALA A 133 -14.39 8.10 -17.57
N LYS A 134 -13.63 7.22 -18.21
CA LYS A 134 -13.36 7.30 -19.66
C LYS A 134 -14.63 7.10 -20.47
N LEU A 135 -15.40 6.05 -20.17
CA LEU A 135 -16.67 5.76 -20.84
C LEU A 135 -17.69 6.89 -20.66
N GLU A 136 -17.77 7.47 -19.46
CA GLU A 136 -18.65 8.59 -19.18
C GLU A 136 -18.26 9.83 -19.97
N LYS A 137 -16.95 10.13 -20.06
CA LYS A 137 -16.43 11.21 -20.92
C LYS A 137 -16.77 10.97 -22.39
N GLU A 138 -16.62 9.75 -22.89
CA GLU A 138 -16.97 9.40 -24.26
C GLU A 138 -18.48 9.54 -24.52
N ARG A 139 -19.32 9.09 -23.58
CA ARG A 139 -20.77 9.28 -23.65
C ARG A 139 -21.13 10.76 -23.65
N HIS A 140 -20.51 11.56 -22.78
CA HIS A 140 -20.77 13.00 -22.71
C HIS A 140 -20.32 13.72 -24.00
N LYS A 141 -19.19 13.32 -24.59
CA LYS A 141 -18.74 13.79 -25.91
C LYS A 141 -19.73 13.45 -27.02
N ARG A 142 -20.31 12.24 -27.01
CA ARG A 142 -21.33 11.82 -27.99
C ARG A 142 -22.64 12.61 -27.84
N LEU A 143 -23.10 12.81 -26.60
CA LEU A 143 -24.36 13.51 -26.32
C LEU A 143 -24.25 15.02 -26.50
N LYS A 144 -23.09 15.61 -26.22
CA LYS A 144 -22.84 17.06 -26.30
C LYS A 144 -21.56 17.36 -27.11
N PRO A 145 -21.54 17.03 -28.41
CA PRO A 145 -20.34 17.23 -29.23
C PRO A 145 -19.95 18.71 -29.35
N HIS A 146 -20.92 19.60 -29.30
CA HIS A 146 -20.71 21.06 -29.36
C HIS A 146 -19.89 21.62 -28.18
N LEU A 147 -19.81 20.92 -27.04
CA LEU A 147 -18.97 21.33 -25.91
C LEU A 147 -17.48 21.05 -26.12
N TYR A 148 -17.14 20.17 -27.08
CA TYR A 148 -15.77 19.67 -27.29
C TYR A 148 -15.21 20.03 -28.67
N ASN A 149 -16.07 20.33 -29.64
CA ASN A 149 -15.67 20.67 -31.01
C ASN A 149 -15.32 22.16 -31.19
N GLY A 150 -15.10 22.90 -30.10
CA GLY A 150 -14.73 24.33 -30.17
C GLY A 150 -15.81 25.22 -30.78
N THR A 151 -17.07 24.79 -30.78
CA THR A 151 -18.20 25.61 -31.26
C THR A 151 -18.18 26.95 -30.52
N PRO A 152 -18.10 28.09 -31.21
CA PRO A 152 -18.02 29.40 -30.56
C PRO A 152 -19.21 29.55 -29.61
N GLN A 153 -18.94 29.72 -28.32
CA GLN A 153 -20.00 29.98 -27.37
C GLN A 153 -20.64 31.32 -27.75
N ALA A 154 -21.95 31.32 -28.00
CA ALA A 154 -22.70 32.52 -28.40
C ALA A 154 -22.77 33.59 -27.29
N VAL A 155 -22.24 33.29 -26.11
CA VAL A 155 -22.17 34.21 -24.96
C VAL A 155 -20.78 34.80 -24.93
N LYS A 156 -20.68 36.13 -25.02
CA LYS A 156 -19.41 36.84 -24.84
C LYS A 156 -18.84 36.49 -23.45
N PRO A 157 -17.56 36.11 -23.34
CA PRO A 157 -16.97 35.78 -22.05
C PRO A 157 -17.01 36.99 -21.13
N THR A 158 -17.41 36.77 -19.88
CA THR A 158 -17.45 37.85 -18.89
C THR A 158 -16.05 38.24 -18.44
N ALA A 159 -15.89 39.44 -17.88
CA ALA A 159 -14.61 39.93 -17.38
C ALA A 159 -13.99 38.98 -16.32
N ASN A 160 -14.82 38.25 -15.58
CA ASN A 160 -14.36 37.24 -14.63
C ASN A 160 -13.80 35.98 -15.32
N MET A 161 -14.40 35.54 -16.43
CA MET A 161 -13.90 34.40 -17.21
C MET A 161 -12.55 34.74 -17.87
N LEU A 162 -12.44 35.93 -18.45
CA LEU A 162 -11.18 36.41 -19.05
C LEU A 162 -10.05 36.51 -18.00
N ASN A 163 -10.37 36.91 -16.76
CA ASN A 163 -9.41 36.92 -15.66
C ASN A 163 -8.91 35.52 -15.28
N LEU A 164 -9.80 34.52 -15.25
CA LEU A 164 -9.45 33.14 -14.95
C LEU A 164 -8.53 32.55 -16.03
N GLU A 165 -8.84 32.80 -17.30
CA GLU A 165 -7.98 32.41 -18.44
C GLU A 165 -6.61 33.10 -18.37
N TYR A 166 -6.58 34.40 -18.12
CA TYR A 166 -5.33 35.14 -17.92
C TYR A 166 -4.50 34.53 -16.79
N THR A 167 -5.12 34.20 -15.66
CA THR A 167 -4.41 33.62 -14.51
C THR A 167 -3.79 32.27 -14.88
N ALA A 168 -4.52 31.41 -15.59
CA ALA A 168 -4.04 30.11 -16.02
C ALA A 168 -2.90 30.19 -17.06
N LEU A 169 -2.96 31.16 -17.98
CA LEU A 169 -2.00 31.27 -19.09
C LEU A 169 -0.83 32.21 -18.79
N SER A 170 -0.93 33.07 -17.76
CA SER A 170 0.07 34.10 -17.45
C SER A 170 1.47 33.55 -17.20
N MET A 171 1.60 32.30 -16.75
CA MET A 171 2.90 31.67 -16.54
C MET A 171 3.64 31.37 -17.85
N PHE A 172 2.93 31.34 -18.98
CA PHE A 172 3.47 31.02 -20.30
C PHE A 172 3.47 32.22 -21.27
N MET A 173 3.04 33.39 -20.81
CA MET A 173 2.97 34.63 -21.60
C MET A 173 4.18 35.54 -21.32
N THR A 174 4.57 36.30 -22.34
CA THR A 174 5.50 37.42 -22.23
C THR A 174 4.88 38.61 -21.49
N GLU A 175 5.69 39.56 -21.02
CA GLU A 175 5.18 40.75 -20.31
C GLU A 175 4.32 41.67 -21.19
N GLU A 176 4.60 41.71 -22.50
CA GLU A 176 3.79 42.47 -23.47
C GLU A 176 2.40 41.84 -23.63
N GLU A 177 2.33 40.52 -23.85
CA GLU A 177 1.06 39.77 -23.94
C GLU A 177 0.23 39.87 -22.65
N LYS A 178 0.89 39.84 -21.48
CA LYS A 178 0.20 40.04 -20.19
C LYS A 178 -0.43 41.42 -20.10
N ARG A 179 0.28 42.46 -20.56
CA ARG A 179 -0.22 43.84 -20.53
C ARG A 179 -1.44 44.00 -21.43
N GLU A 180 -1.40 43.44 -22.63
CA GLU A 180 -2.53 43.48 -23.57
C GLU A 180 -3.76 42.74 -23.03
N LYS A 181 -3.57 41.54 -22.47
CA LYS A 181 -4.66 40.78 -21.83
C LYS A 181 -5.30 41.52 -20.66
N ARG A 182 -4.52 42.22 -19.84
CA ARG A 182 -5.07 43.04 -18.73
C ARG A 182 -5.90 44.22 -19.23
N ILE A 183 -5.50 44.85 -20.34
CA ILE A 183 -6.26 45.93 -20.97
C ILE A 183 -7.59 45.39 -21.53
N GLU A 184 -7.57 44.21 -22.17
CA GLU A 184 -8.76 43.52 -22.67
C GLU A 184 -9.76 43.22 -21.55
N ILE A 185 -9.29 42.64 -20.44
CA ILE A 185 -10.09 42.38 -19.24
C ILE A 185 -10.71 43.65 -18.67
N PHE A 186 -9.92 44.74 -18.61
CA PHE A 186 -10.37 46.00 -18.05
C PHE A 186 -11.51 46.61 -18.88
N LYS A 187 -11.37 46.61 -20.21
CA LYS A 187 -12.41 47.07 -21.15
C LYS A 187 -13.69 46.25 -21.02
N ALA A 188 -13.58 44.91 -20.96
CA ALA A 188 -14.74 44.04 -20.76
C ALA A 188 -15.48 44.34 -19.45
N ARG A 189 -14.75 44.70 -18.38
CA ARG A 189 -15.34 45.06 -17.08
C ARG A 189 -16.04 46.42 -17.10
N GLU A 190 -15.58 47.36 -17.92
CA GLU A 190 -16.25 48.65 -18.14
C GLU A 190 -17.52 48.49 -18.97
N GLU A 191 -17.48 47.68 -20.04
CA GLU A 191 -18.66 47.36 -20.87
C GLU A 191 -19.77 46.68 -20.05
N GLU A 192 -19.41 45.75 -19.15
CA GLU A 192 -20.36 45.12 -18.22
C GLU A 192 -20.97 46.10 -17.22
N ARG A 193 -20.24 47.14 -16.81
CA ARG A 193 -20.73 48.18 -15.90
C ARG A 193 -21.68 49.15 -16.59
N GLN A 194 -21.48 49.42 -17.88
CA GLN A 194 -22.34 50.31 -18.66
C GLN A 194 -23.67 49.67 -19.06
N CYS A 195 -23.73 48.34 -19.13
CA CYS A 195 -24.95 47.60 -19.48
C CYS A 195 -25.84 47.21 -18.27
N ARG A 196 -25.45 47.60 -17.05
CA ARG A 196 -26.23 47.39 -15.81
C ARG A 196 -26.86 48.69 -15.34
#